data_AF-A0A950WE51-F1
#
_entry.id   AF-A0A950WE51-F1
#
_cell.length_a   1.000
_cell.length_b   1.000
_cell.length_c   1.000
_cell.angle_alpha   90.00
_cell.angle_beta   90.00
_cell.angle_gamma   90.00
#
_symmetry.space_group_name_H-M   'P 1'
#
loop_
_entity.id
_entity.type
_entity.pdbx_description
1 polymer ?
#
loop_
_entity_poly.entity_id
_entity_poly.type
_entity_poly.pdbx_seq_one_letter_code
_entity_poly.pdbx_strand_id
1 'polypeptide(L)' 'MNIIKAIYNFLVGDMIILFGVIITIIVVALINSVSTLAPLRIASGAILIIAILAVLIATLSREARGNK' A
#
# COMPACT_ATOMS: atom_id res chain seq x y z
N MET A 1 25.04 11.23 -10.18
CA MET A 1 23.91 11.01 -9.25
C MET A 1 24.44 11.12 -7.83
N ASN A 2 23.91 12.03 -7.01
CA ASN A 2 24.29 12.11 -5.60
C ASN A 2 23.71 10.90 -4.86
N ILE A 3 24.60 10.04 -4.35
CA ILE A 3 24.26 8.78 -3.63
C ILE A 3 23.23 9.04 -2.52
N ILE A 4 23.33 10.17 -1.84
CA ILE A 4 22.41 10.62 -0.78
C ILE A 4 20.96 10.72 -1.28
N LYS A 5 20.75 11.20 -2.51
CA LYS A 5 19.40 11.36 -3.09
C LYS A 5 18.75 10.02 -3.42
N ALA A 6 19.56 9.03 -3.83
CA ALA A 6 19.08 7.68 -4.09
C ALA A 6 18.64 6.98 -2.79
N ILE A 7 19.44 7.11 -1.72
CA ILE A 7 19.11 6.55 -0.40
C ILE A 7 17.81 7.17 0.15
N TYR A 8 17.65 8.50 0.03
CA TYR A 8 16.43 9.16 0.45
C TYR A 8 15.20 8.68 -0.33
N ASN A 9 15.31 8.57 -1.66
CA ASN A 9 14.22 8.04 -2.48
C ASN A 9 13.89 6.58 -2.16
N PHE A 10 14.89 5.75 -1.87
CA PHE A 10 14.65 4.36 -1.45
C PHE A 10 13.91 4.29 -0.11
N LEU A 11 14.36 5.03 0.90
CA LEU A 11 13.75 5.04 2.23
C LEU A 11 12.30 5.56 2.21
N VAL A 12 12.05 6.66 1.48
CA VAL A 12 10.69 7.18 1.31
C VAL A 12 9.85 6.21 0.47
N GLY A 13 10.46 5.42 -0.42
CA GLY A 13 9.81 4.39 -1.25
C GLY A 13 9.19 3.33 -0.37
N ASP A 14 10.03 2.77 0.50
CA ASP A 14 9.67 1.72 1.44
C ASP A 14 8.64 2.20 2.48
N MET A 15 8.72 3.45 2.92
CA MET A 15 7.71 4.05 3.80
C MET A 15 6.31 4.07 3.17
N ILE A 16 6.18 4.35 1.86
CA ILE A 16 4.86 4.33 1.20
C ILE A 16 4.27 2.92 1.23
N ILE A 17 5.09 1.90 0.97
CA ILE A 17 4.65 0.51 1.03
C ILE A 17 4.21 0.16 2.45
N LEU A 18 5.03 0.50 3.45
CA LEU A 18 4.74 0.23 4.86
C LEU A 18 3.40 0.85 5.29
N PHE A 19 3.19 2.16 5.05
CA PHE A 19 1.94 2.82 5.40
C PHE A 19 0.75 2.26 4.62
N GLY A 20 0.91 2.01 3.32
CA GLY A 20 -0.15 1.44 2.48
C GLY A 20 -0.61 0.05 2.95
N VAL A 21 0.34 -0.80 3.33
CA VAL A 21 0.06 -2.14 3.87
C VAL A 21 -0.60 -2.05 5.25
N ILE A 22 -0.10 -1.20 6.15
CA ILE A 22 -0.69 -1.00 7.48
C ILE A 22 -2.15 -0.56 7.36
N ILE A 23 -2.44 0.43 6.51
CA ILE A 23 -3.82 0.91 6.30
C ILE A 23 -4.70 -0.22 5.75
N THR A 24 -4.19 -0.99 4.79
CA THR A 24 -4.91 -2.13 4.21
C THR A 24 -5.28 -3.16 5.28
N ILE A 25 -4.33 -3.51 6.15
CA ILE A 25 -4.55 -4.45 7.25
C ILE A 25 -5.60 -3.91 8.22
N ILE A 26 -5.53 -2.63 8.58
CA ILE A 26 -6.52 -1.99 9.46
C ILE A 26 -7.93 -2.05 8.85
N VAL A 27 -8.07 -1.72 7.56
CA VAL A 27 -9.35 -1.78 6.85
C VAL A 27 -9.91 -3.21 6.83
N VAL A 28 -9.08 -4.20 6.53
CA VAL A 28 -9.49 -5.61 6.53
C VAL A 28 -9.87 -6.07 7.94
N ALA A 29 -9.14 -5.64 8.97
CA ALA A 29 -9.47 -5.95 10.36
C ALA A 29 -10.82 -5.34 10.77
N LEU A 30 -11.12 -4.12 10.33
CA LEU A 30 -12.43 -3.47 10.52
C LEU A 30 -13.57 -4.23 9.84
N ILE A 31 -13.38 -4.64 8.57
CA ILE A 31 -14.37 -5.43 7.82
C ILE A 31 -14.71 -6.74 8.54
N ASN A 32 -13.70 -7.38 9.14
CA ASN A 32 -13.88 -8.64 9.85
C ASN A 32 -14.44 -8.47 11.28
N SER A 33 -14.15 -7.35 11.95
CA SER A 33 -14.58 -7.10 13.33
C SER A 33 -15.99 -6.50 13.44
N VAL A 34 -16.43 -5.75 12.42
CA VAL A 34 -17.72 -5.06 12.45
C VAL A 34 -18.82 -5.94 11.84
N SER A 35 -19.93 -6.11 12.57
CA SER A 35 -21.05 -6.96 12.15
C SER A 35 -21.82 -6.39 10.95
N THR A 36 -21.92 -5.06 10.83
CA THR A 36 -22.59 -4.40 9.70
C THR A 36 -21.84 -4.56 8.38
N LEU A 37 -20.53 -4.84 8.42
CA LEU A 37 -19.71 -5.13 7.25
C LEU A 37 -19.64 -6.63 6.90
N ALA A 38 -20.44 -7.49 7.56
CA ALA A 38 -20.47 -8.92 7.30
C ALA A 38 -20.68 -9.30 5.82
N PRO A 39 -21.55 -8.63 5.03
CA PRO A 39 -21.70 -8.94 3.60
C PRO A 39 -20.41 -8.71 2.80
N LEU A 40 -19.57 -7.78 3.24
CA LEU A 40 -18.34 -7.39 2.55
C LEU A 40 -17.18 -8.36 2.81
N ARG A 41 -17.29 -9.24 3.82
CA ARG A 41 -16.26 -10.24 4.15
C ARG A 41 -15.98 -11.20 3.01
N ILE A 42 -16.99 -11.50 2.18
CA ILE A 42 -16.85 -12.37 0.99
C ILE A 42 -15.86 -11.75 -0.02
N ALA A 43 -15.84 -10.41 -0.12
CA ALA A 43 -14.95 -9.68 -1.00
C ALA A 43 -13.61 -9.29 -0.33
N SER A 44 -13.41 -9.60 0.96
CA SER A 44 -12.24 -9.15 1.73
C SER A 44 -10.90 -9.54 1.10
N GLY A 45 -10.79 -10.76 0.55
CA GLY A 45 -9.60 -11.20 -0.17
C GLY A 45 -9.32 -10.38 -1.42
N ALA A 46 -10.35 -10.06 -2.21
CA ALA A 46 -10.21 -9.22 -3.41
C ALA A 46 -9.84 -7.77 -3.05
N ILE A 47 -10.43 -7.23 -1.97
CA ILE A 47 -10.07 -5.90 -1.44
C ILE A 47 -8.58 -5.86 -1.08
N LEU A 48 -8.08 -6.90 -0.43
CA LEU A 48 -6.67 -6.99 -0.02
C LEU A 48 -5.73 -7.01 -1.24
N ILE A 49 -6.06 -7.81 -2.26
CA ILE A 49 -5.30 -7.88 -3.51
C ILE A 49 -5.27 -6.51 -4.21
N ILE A 50 -6.43 -5.88 -4.39
CA ILE A 50 -6.54 -4.58 -5.08
C ILE A 50 -5.77 -3.50 -4.31
N ALA A 51 -5.89 -3.48 -2.98
CA ALA A 51 -5.20 -2.52 -2.14
C ALA A 51 -3.68 -2.67 -2.23
N ILE A 52 -3.15 -3.90 -2.16
CA ILE A 52 -1.71 -4.16 -2.34
C ILE A 52 -1.25 -3.72 -3.74
N LEU A 53 -1.99 -4.08 -4.79
CA LEU A 53 -1.66 -3.67 -6.15
C LEU A 53 -1.62 -2.15 -6.30
N ALA A 54 -2.57 -1.44 -5.71
CA ALA A 54 -2.59 0.03 -5.73
C ALA A 54 -1.35 0.63 -5.05
N VAL A 55 -0.93 0.09 -3.90
CA VAL A 55 0.26 0.53 -3.18
C VAL A 55 1.53 0.25 -4.00
N LEU A 56 1.66 -0.93 -4.59
CA LEU A 56 2.80 -1.27 -5.44
C LEU A 56 2.87 -0.38 -6.69
N ILE A 57 1.75 -0.14 -7.36
CA ILE A 57 1.68 0.76 -8.52
C ILE A 57 2.07 2.18 -8.11
N ALA A 58 1.59 2.67 -6.96
CA ALA A 58 1.93 3.99 -6.46
C ALA A 58 3.44 4.12 -6.22
N THR A 59 4.07 3.12 -5.60
CA THR A 59 5.52 3.12 -5.35
C THR A 59 6.32 3.04 -6.65
N LEU A 60 6.00 2.10 -7.54
CA LEU A 60 6.69 1.94 -8.82
C LEU A 60 6.54 3.18 -9.73
N SER A 61 5.34 3.78 -9.77
CA SER A 61 5.10 5.01 -10.53
C SER A 61 5.93 6.18 -9.99
N ARG A 62 6.11 6.26 -8.67
CA ARG A 62 6.96 7.27 -8.05
C ARG A 62 8.43 7.06 -8.40
N GLU A 63 8.91 5.82 -8.31
CA GLU A 63 10.29 5.49 -8.68
C GLU A 63 10.57 5.78 -10.15
N ALA A 64 9.66 5.38 -11.06
CA ALA A 64 9.77 5.65 -12.49
C ALA A 64 9.78 7.15 -12.81
N ARG A 65 9.04 7.97 -12.05
CA ARG A 65 9.06 9.45 -12.19
C ARG A 65 10.30 10.08 -11.57
N GLY A 66 10.81 9.55 -10.46
CA GLY A 66 12.03 10.05 -9.81
C GLY A 66 13.32 9.72 -10.55
N ASN A 67 13.24 8.83 -11.55
CA ASN A 67 14.35 8.46 -12.43
C ASN A 67 14.40 9.26 -13.75
N LYS A 68 13.47 10.22 -13.94
CA LYS A 68 13.54 11.26 -14.98
C LYS A 68 14.07 12.56 -14.38
#